data_AF-A0A835PBF8-F1
#
_entry.id   AF-A0A835PBF8-F1
#
_cell.length_a   1.000
_cell.length_b   1.000
_cell.length_c   1.000
_cell.angle_alpha   90.00
_cell.angle_beta   90.00
_cell.angle_gamma   90.00
#
_symmetry.space_group_name_H-M   'P 1'
#
loop_
_entity.id
_entity.type
_entity.pdbx_description
1 polymer ?
#
loop_
_entity_poly.entity_id
_entity_poly.type
_entity_poly.pdbx_seq_one_letter_code
_entity_poly.pdbx_strand_id
1 'polypeptide(L)'
;YCVVAVESAGRQIPLLFWKESKEDFNKRYGGGKAATATANGLSREFGPKLKEHMQYCVDHPEEISKLAKVKAQVSEVKGVMMENIEKVLDRGRK
;
A
#
# COMPACT_ATOMS: atom_id res chain seq x y z
N TYR A 1 1.36 6.71 -3.27
CA TYR A 1 1.03 5.73 -2.22
C TYR A 1 2.29 4.94 -1.88
N CYS A 2 2.72 4.93 -0.62
CA CYS A 2 3.90 4.20 -0.12
C CYS A 2 3.50 3.42 1.13
N VAL A 3 4.07 2.24 1.34
CA VAL A 3 3.94 1.44 2.56
C VAL A 3 5.33 1.01 2.98
N VAL A 4 5.60 1.06 4.29
CA VAL A 4 6.84 0.56 4.89
C VAL A 4 6.44 -0.53 5.87
N ALA A 5 7.13 -1.67 5.79
CA ALA A 5 6.90 -2.81 6.67
C ALA A 5 8.23 -3.43 7.06
N VAL A 6 8.25 -4.09 8.22
CA VAL A 6 9.39 -4.91 8.64
C VAL A 6 9.57 -6.08 7.68
N GLU A 7 10.82 -6.51 7.47
CA GLU A 7 11.15 -7.60 6.54
C GLU A 7 10.36 -8.89 6.85
N SER A 8 10.15 -9.18 8.13
CA SER A 8 9.40 -10.35 8.61
C SER A 8 7.91 -10.36 8.22
N ALA A 9 7.32 -9.21 7.88
CA ALA A 9 5.94 -9.15 7.37
C ALA A 9 5.80 -9.74 5.95
N GLY A 10 6.93 -10.00 5.29
CA GLY A 10 6.98 -10.48 3.92
C GLY A 10 6.41 -9.45 2.94
N ARG A 11 6.26 -9.87 1.68
CA ARG A 11 5.85 -8.96 0.60
C ARG A 11 4.34 -8.94 0.37
N GLN A 12 3.65 -10.03 0.71
CA GLN A 12 2.23 -10.18 0.40
C GLN A 12 1.35 -9.24 1.23
N ILE A 13 1.64 -9.11 2.53
CA ILE A 13 0.85 -8.28 3.45
C ILE A 13 0.95 -6.79 3.06
N PRO A 14 2.15 -6.19 2.90
CA PRO A 14 2.26 -4.77 2.55
C PRO A 14 1.74 -4.48 1.14
N LEU A 15 1.98 -5.36 0.17
CA LEU A 15 1.47 -5.17 -1.20
C LEU A 15 -0.06 -5.19 -1.26
N LEU A 16 -0.70 -6.12 -0.53
CA LEU A 16 -2.14 -6.19 -0.48
C LEU A 16 -2.73 -4.98 0.25
N PHE A 17 -2.20 -4.65 1.43
CA PHE A 17 -2.59 -3.44 2.16
C PHE A 17 -2.49 -2.19 1.29
N TRP A 18 -1.40 -2.05 0.53
CA TRP A 18 -1.19 -0.95 -0.39
C TRP A 18 -2.23 -0.92 -1.52
N LYS A 19 -2.54 -2.07 -2.13
CA LYS A 19 -3.55 -2.16 -3.21
C LYS A 19 -4.94 -1.77 -2.69
N GLU A 20 -5.38 -2.38 -1.61
CA GLU A 20 -6.71 -2.11 -1.02
C GLU A 20 -6.82 -0.64 -0.58
N SER A 21 -5.80 -0.10 0.09
CA SER A 21 -5.77 1.30 0.52
C SER A 21 -5.79 2.27 -0.66
N LYS A 22 -5.06 1.97 -1.74
CA LYS A 22 -5.09 2.77 -2.97
C LYS A 22 -6.46 2.72 -3.64
N GLU A 23 -7.10 1.55 -3.67
CA GLU A 23 -8.41 1.39 -4.31
C GLU A 23 -9.52 2.09 -3.51
N ASP A 24 -9.54 1.95 -2.19
CA ASP A 24 -10.50 2.63 -1.31
C ASP A 24 -10.31 4.16 -1.36
N PHE A 25 -9.06 4.63 -1.33
CA PHE A 25 -8.78 6.07 -1.47
C PHE A 25 -9.27 6.62 -2.81
N ASN A 26 -8.98 5.93 -3.92
CA ASN A 26 -9.43 6.38 -5.25
C ASN A 26 -10.95 6.32 -5.40
N LYS A 27 -11.63 5.31 -4.82
CA LYS A 27 -13.10 5.23 -4.83
C LYS A 27 -13.75 6.40 -4.11
N ARG A 28 -13.16 6.85 -2.99
CA ARG A 28 -13.74 7.91 -2.15
C ARG A 28 -13.35 9.32 -2.59
N TYR A 29 -12.12 9.50 -3.05
CA TYR A 29 -11.54 10.83 -3.27
C TYR A 29 -11.03 11.04 -4.70
N GLY A 30 -11.01 10.00 -5.54
CA GLY A 30 -10.57 10.07 -6.93
C GLY A 30 -11.43 11.04 -7.75
N GLY A 31 -10.79 11.78 -8.65
CA GLY A 31 -11.47 12.68 -9.59
C GLY A 31 -11.90 14.05 -9.05
N GLY A 32 -11.66 14.38 -7.77
CA GLY A 32 -12.01 15.71 -7.25
C GLY A 32 -11.31 16.08 -5.95
N LYS A 33 -11.79 15.56 -4.82
CA LYS A 33 -11.26 15.89 -3.48
C LYS A 33 -9.77 15.60 -3.33
N ALA A 34 -9.27 14.50 -3.91
CA ALA A 34 -7.84 14.19 -3.87
C ALA A 34 -6.98 15.16 -4.69
N ALA A 35 -7.52 15.73 -5.79
CA ALA A 35 -6.78 16.63 -6.68
C ALA A 35 -6.66 18.06 -6.13
N THR A 36 -7.58 18.44 -5.23
CA THR A 36 -7.68 19.78 -4.63
C THR A 36 -7.31 19.81 -3.14
N ALA A 37 -7.00 18.65 -2.55
CA ALA A 37 -6.61 18.55 -1.15
C ALA A 37 -5.26 19.23 -0.90
N THR A 38 -5.23 20.09 0.12
CA THR A 38 -3.98 20.60 0.69
C THR A 38 -3.23 19.48 1.42
N ALA A 39 -1.94 19.69 1.68
CA ALA A 39 -1.15 18.78 2.50
C ALA A 39 -1.89 18.46 3.81
N ASN A 40 -1.96 17.16 4.15
CA ASN A 40 -2.70 16.62 5.30
C ASN A 40 -4.23 16.85 5.33
N GLY A 41 -4.83 17.40 4.28
CA GLY A 41 -6.25 17.74 4.24
C GLY A 41 -7.21 16.54 4.34
N LEU A 42 -6.75 15.34 3.97
CA LEU A 42 -7.52 14.10 4.03
C LEU A 42 -7.08 13.16 5.17
N SER A 43 -6.05 13.54 5.93
CA SER A 43 -5.45 12.66 6.95
C SER A 43 -6.42 12.34 8.09
N ARG A 44 -7.29 13.29 8.48
CA ARG A 44 -8.26 13.10 9.57
C ARG A 44 -9.39 12.14 9.19
N GLU A 45 -9.78 12.13 7.92
CA GLU A 45 -10.84 11.25 7.41
C GLU A 45 -10.31 9.86 7.06
N PHE A 46 -9.17 9.80 6.37
CA PHE A 46 -8.63 8.55 5.84
C PHE A 46 -7.66 7.83 6.80
N GLY A 47 -7.06 8.56 7.74
CA GLY A 47 -6.11 8.01 8.73
C GLY A 47 -6.69 6.88 9.59
N PRO A 48 -7.89 7.02 10.19
CA PRO A 48 -8.52 5.94 10.95
C PRO A 48 -8.76 4.69 10.09
N LYS A 49 -9.12 4.87 8.82
CA LYS A 49 -9.36 3.76 7.88
C LYS A 49 -8.09 3.03 7.48
N LEU A 50 -7.01 3.78 7.25
CA LEU A 50 -5.68 3.21 7.07
C LEU A 50 -5.26 2.35 8.29
N LYS A 51 -5.52 2.84 9.50
CA LYS A 51 -5.20 2.10 10.73
C LYS A 51 -6.04 0.81 10.84
N GLU A 52 -7.34 0.88 10.57
CA GLU A 52 -8.25 -0.28 10.56
C GLU A 52 -7.80 -1.34 9.54
N HIS A 53 -7.48 -0.93 8.31
CA HIS A 53 -6.96 -1.83 7.28
C HIS A 53 -5.61 -2.44 7.68
N MET A 54 -4.73 -1.67 8.30
CA MET A 54 -3.41 -2.17 8.72
C MET A 54 -3.57 -3.21 9.84
N GLN A 55 -4.44 -2.93 10.81
CA GLN A 55 -4.73 -3.84 11.91
C GLN A 55 -5.37 -5.14 11.41
N TYR A 56 -6.35 -5.05 10.51
CA TYR A 56 -6.97 -6.22 9.90
C TYR A 56 -5.97 -7.10 9.16
N CYS A 57 -5.03 -6.50 8.41
CA CYS A 57 -3.98 -7.25 7.71
C CYS A 57 -3.00 -7.97 8.66
N VAL A 58 -2.80 -7.45 9.87
CA VAL A 58 -1.93 -8.04 10.89
C VAL A 58 -2.65 -9.11 11.71
N ASP A 59 -3.92 -8.89 12.05
CA ASP A 59 -4.71 -9.81 12.86
C ASP A 59 -5.19 -11.05 12.08
N HIS A 60 -5.31 -10.94 10.75
CA HIS A 60 -5.84 -11.99 9.89
C HIS A 60 -4.84 -12.46 8.80
N PRO A 61 -3.59 -12.84 9.16
CA PRO A 61 -2.56 -13.15 8.17
C PRO A 61 -2.91 -14.33 7.26
N GLU A 62 -3.72 -15.27 7.74
CA GLU A 62 -4.18 -16.45 6.99
C GLU A 62 -5.14 -16.08 5.84
N GLU A 63 -6.07 -15.16 6.10
CA GLU A 63 -7.01 -14.64 5.10
C GLU A 63 -6.28 -13.79 4.07
N ILE A 64 -5.34 -12.96 4.54
CA ILE A 64 -4.46 -12.17 3.67
C ILE A 64 -3.64 -13.07 2.76
N SER A 65 -3.07 -14.16 3.28
CA SER A 65 -2.30 -15.13 2.50
C SER A 65 -3.15 -15.81 1.42
N LYS A 66 -4.38 -16.22 1.75
CA LYS A 66 -5.33 -16.79 0.78
C LYS A 66 -5.70 -15.77 -0.31
N LEU A 67 -6.06 -14.55 0.08
CA LEU A 67 -6.43 -13.48 -0.85
C LEU A 67 -5.24 -13.08 -1.74
N ALA A 68 -4.04 -13.02 -1.17
CA ALA A 68 -2.81 -12.74 -1.89
C ALA A 68 -2.47 -13.84 -2.89
N LYS A 69 -2.70 -15.12 -2.59
CA LYS A 69 -2.53 -16.23 -3.55
C LYS A 69 -3.49 -16.10 -4.73
N VAL A 70 -4.78 -15.85 -4.48
CA VAL A 70 -5.78 -15.65 -5.54
C VAL A 70 -5.47 -14.42 -6.38
N LYS A 71 -5.13 -13.29 -5.74
CA LYS A 71 -4.80 -12.04 -6.46
C LYS A 71 -3.42 -12.10 -7.14
N ALA A 72 -2.49 -12.95 -6.70
CA ALA A 72 -1.21 -13.16 -7.37
C ALA A 72 -1.39 -13.87 -8.71
N GLN A 73 -2.26 -14.88 -8.80
CA GLN A 73 -2.63 -15.53 -10.06
C GLN A 73 -3.25 -14.54 -11.07
N VAL A 74 -3.87 -13.46 -10.60
CA VAL A 74 -4.44 -12.40 -11.45
C VAL A 74 -3.43 -11.29 -11.78
N SER A 75 -2.33 -11.17 -11.01
CA SER A 75 -1.43 -10.00 -11.02
C SER A 75 -0.08 -10.23 -11.71
N GLU A 76 0.19 -11.42 -12.27
CA GLU A 76 1.43 -11.74 -13.00
C GLU A 76 1.76 -10.77 -14.15
N VAL A 77 0.85 -9.88 -14.55
CA VAL A 77 1.01 -8.97 -15.70
C VAL A 77 1.54 -7.56 -15.33
N LYS A 78 1.55 -7.14 -14.06
CA LYS A 78 2.05 -5.79 -13.67
C LYS A 78 3.35 -5.88 -12.88
N GLY A 79 4.46 -5.82 -13.61
CA GLY A 79 5.85 -5.88 -13.12
C GLY A 79 6.08 -5.07 -11.85
N VAL A 80 6.09 -5.77 -10.71
CA VAL A 80 6.57 -5.24 -9.44
C VAL A 80 8.09 -5.24 -9.52
N MET A 81 8.66 -4.18 -10.09
CA MET A 81 10.11 -3.99 -10.08
C MET A 81 10.55 -3.75 -8.62
N MET A 82 11.39 -4.67 -8.13
CA MET A 82 12.12 -4.51 -6.87
C MET A 82 13.44 -3.77 -7.16
N GLU A 83 13.61 -2.59 -6.57
CA GLU A 83 14.91 -1.93 -6.47
C GLU A 83 15.29 -1.82 -4.99
N ASN A 84 16.53 -2.21 -4.66
CA ASN A 84 17.07 -2.09 -3.30
C ASN A 84 17.22 -0.60 -2.95
N ILE A 85 16.67 -0.19 -1.80
CA ILE A 85 16.70 1.21 -1.32
C ILE A 85 18.14 1.75 -1.20
N GLU A 86 19.12 0.87 -0.97
CA GLU A 86 20.54 1.25 -0.87
C GLU A 86 21.10 1.85 -2.18
N LYS A 87 20.60 1.48 -3.36
CA LYS A 87 21.07 2.06 -4.64
C LYS A 87 20.52 3.47 -4.91
N VAL A 88 19.46 3.89 -4.23
CA VAL A 88 18.85 5.23 -4.42
C VAL A 88 19.63 6.33 -3.68
N LEU A 89 20.38 5.99 -2.62
CA LEU A 89 21.20 6.96 -1.89
C LEU A 89 22.51 7.34 -2.62
N ASP A 90 22.98 6.51 -3.55
CA ASP A 90 24.28 6.71 -4.23
C ASP A 90 24.22 7.69 -5.42
N ARG A 91 23.03 8.01 -5.93
CA ARG A 91 22.85 8.94 -7.08
C ARG A 91 22.70 10.41 -6.67
N GLY A 92 22.69 10.72 -5.38
CA GLY A 92 22.45 12.07 -4.84
C GLY A 92 23.69 12.80 -4.33
N ARG A 93 24.89 12.21 -4.39
CA ARG A 93 26.14 12.90 -4.07
C ARG A 93 26.99 13.10 -5.33
N LYS A 94 26.74 14.20 -6.03
CA LYS A 94 27.80 14.92 -6.74
C LYS A 94 27.52 16.41 -6.71
#